data_AF-X1JHD7-F1
#
_entry.id   AF-X1JHD7-F1
#
_cell.length_a   1.000
_cell.length_b   1.000
_cell.length_c   1.000
_cell.angle_alpha   90.00
_cell.angle_beta   90.00
_cell.angle_gamma   90.00
#
_symmetry.space_group_name_H-M   'P 1'
#
loop_
_entity.id
_entity.type
_entity.pdbx_description
1 polymer ?
#
loop_
_entity_poly.entity_id
_entity_poly.type
_entity_poly.pdbx_seq_one_letter_code
_entity_poly.pdbx_strand_id
1 'polypeptide(L)' 'MNNAGTTRLTPILDLTEDIWDLILDTNLKGLFLCTQAVAK' A
#
# COMPACT_ATOMS: atom_id res chain seq x y z
N MET A 1 10.58 0.66 12.19
CA MET A 1 9.43 1.54 11.87
C MET A 1 9.05 1.32 10.42
N ASN A 2 7.86 0.78 10.13
CA ASN A 2 7.34 0.79 8.77
C ASN A 2 6.45 2.03 8.61
N ASN A 3 6.92 2.99 7.83
CA ASN A 3 6.22 4.23 7.50
C ASN A 3 6.19 4.44 5.98
N ALA A 4 6.37 3.37 5.20
CA ALA A 4 6.26 3.44 3.75
C ALA A 4 4.78 3.44 3.40
N GLY A 5 4.32 4.52 2.80
CA GLY A 5 2.94 4.67 2.36
C GLY A 5 2.86 5.55 1.13
N THR A 6 1.90 5.27 0.27
CA THR A 6 1.60 6.08 -0.91
C THR A 6 0.12 6.38 -1.01
N THR A 7 -0.22 7.54 -1.55
CA THR A 7 -1.60 7.93 -1.82
C THR A 7 -1.69 8.58 -3.20
N ARG A 8 -2.87 8.53 -3.81
CA ARG A 8 -3.18 9.26 -5.05
C ARG A 8 -4.53 9.94 -4.89
N LEU A 9 -4.54 11.25 -5.16
CA LEU A 9 -5.77 12.04 -5.21
C LEU A 9 -6.38 11.86 -6.60
N THR A 10 -7.44 11.08 -6.65
CA THR A 10 -8.18 10.77 -7.87
C THR A 10 -9.64 10.53 -7.49
N PRO A 11 -10.62 11.07 -8.25
CA PRO A 11 -12.02 10.72 -8.05
C PRO A 11 -12.20 9.20 -8.13
N ILE A 12 -13.08 8.64 -7.30
CA ILE A 12 -13.24 7.19 -7.21
C ILE A 12 -13.58 6.52 -8.54
N LEU A 13 -14.29 7.22 -9.42
CA LEU A 13 -14.68 6.72 -10.75
C LEU A 13 -13.52 6.72 -11.75
N ASP A 14 -12.49 7.51 -11.51
CA ASP A 14 -11.30 7.62 -12.37
C ASP A 14 -10.11 6.82 -11.80
N LEU A 15 -10.33 6.11 -10.69
CA LEU A 15 -9.30 5.30 -10.05
C LEU A 15 -9.06 4.03 -10.88
N THR A 16 -7.87 3.95 -11.48
CA THR A 16 -7.47 2.76 -12.22
C THR A 16 -7.10 1.62 -11.25
N GLU A 17 -7.27 0.39 -11.70
CA GLU A 17 -6.87 -0.81 -10.94
C GLU A 17 -5.37 -0.78 -10.59
N ASP A 18 -4.51 -0.35 -11.52
CA ASP A 18 -3.07 -0.22 -11.25
C ASP A 18 -2.74 0.73 -10.08
N ILE A 19 -3.49 1.84 -9.96
CA ILE A 19 -3.30 2.79 -8.84
C ILE A 19 -3.81 2.17 -7.55
N TRP A 20 -4.94 1.48 -7.61
CA TRP A 20 -5.51 0.77 -6.47
C TRP A 20 -4.56 -0.31 -5.94
N ASP A 21 -4.03 -1.13 -6.84
CA ASP A 21 -3.08 -2.20 -6.52
C ASP A 21 -1.79 -1.63 -5.92
N LEU A 22 -1.25 -0.54 -6.48
CA LEU A 22 -0.08 0.13 -5.92
C LEU A 22 -0.28 0.56 -4.46
N ILE A 23 -1.46 1.11 -4.15
CA ILE A 23 -1.81 1.55 -2.79
C ILE A 23 -1.91 0.33 -1.86
N LEU A 24 -2.58 -0.74 -2.26
CA LEU A 24 -2.73 -1.94 -1.45
C LEU A 24 -1.41 -2.68 -1.24
N ASP A 25 -0.60 -2.85 -2.30
CA ASP A 25 0.69 -3.52 -2.23
C ASP A 25 1.66 -2.78 -1.29
N THR A 26 1.65 -1.45 -1.32
CA THR A 26 2.54 -0.64 -0.47
C THR A 26 2.01 -0.57 0.96
N ASN A 27 0.79 -0.08 1.14
CA ASN A 27 0.29 0.36 2.44
C ASN A 27 -0.21 -0.80 3.30
N LEU A 28 -0.71 -1.87 2.68
CA LEU A 28 -1.26 -3.02 3.38
C LEU A 28 -0.31 -4.22 3.33
N LYS A 29 -0.02 -4.72 2.14
CA LYS A 29 0.77 -5.95 1.97
C LYS A 29 2.23 -5.74 2.38
N GLY A 30 2.84 -4.63 1.97
CA GLY A 30 4.19 -4.24 2.37
C GLY A 30 4.31 -4.08 3.88
N LEU A 31 3.31 -3.47 4.53
CA LEU A 31 3.23 -3.37 5.99
C LEU A 31 3.23 -4.73 6.67
N PHE A 32 2.36 -5.63 6.22
CA PHE A 32 2.24 -6.98 6.75
C PHE A 32 3.55 -7.77 6.61
N LEU A 33 4.14 -7.80 5.42
CA LEU A 33 5.36 -8.56 5.14
C LEU A 33 6.57 -8.03 5.92
N CYS A 34 6.76 -6.70 5.96
CA CYS A 34 7.84 -6.10 6.74
C CYS A 34 7.70 -6.40 8.24
N THR A 35 6.48 -6.36 8.77
CA THR A 35 6.21 -6.69 10.18
C THR A 35 6.50 -8.16 10.46
N GLN A 36 6.03 -9.07 9.59
CA GLN A 36 6.31 -10.49 9.70
C GLN A 36 7.81 -10.80 9.67
N ALA A 37 8.58 -10.10 8.83
CA ALA A 37 10.02 -10.33 8.70
C ALA A 37 10.82 -9.95 9.96
N VAL A 38 10.40 -8.90 10.68
CA VAL A 38 11.11 -8.39 11.87
C VAL A 38 10.54 -8.90 13.19
N ALA A 39 9.35 -9.51 13.20
CA ALA A 39 8.73 -10.10 14.40
C ALA A 39 9.30 -11.48 14.78
N LYS A 40 10.34 -11.95 14.10
CA LYS A 40 11.13 -13.11 14.52
C LYS A 40 11.94 -12.83 15.77
#